data_AF-C2EVT3-F1
#
_entry.id   AF-C2EVT3-F1
#
_cell.length_a   1.000
_cell.length_b   1.000
_cell.length_c   1.000
_cell.angle_alpha   90.00
_cell.angle_beta   90.00
_cell.angle_gamma   90.00
#
_symmetry.space_group_name_H-M   'P 1'
#
loop_
_entity.id
_entity.type
_entity.pdbx_description
1 polymer ?
#
loop_
_entity_poly.entity_id
_entity_poly.type
_entity_poly.pdbx_seq_one_letter_code
_entity_poly.pdbx_strand_id
1 'polypeptide(L)'
;MSLMQNTSEISKTDQQVYSITLVRKSPDLPMYIDNMIYESAQSGQKFMTKLVAAFSRAGYRDSKVDDDHYELTNGLDKISLSGKLEDVFKD
;
A
#
# COMPACT_ATOMS: atom_id res chain seq x y z
N MET A 1 -5.61 27.75 21.49
CA MET A 1 -4.49 26.85 21.85
C MET A 1 -3.90 26.31 20.56
N SER A 2 -2.60 26.49 20.35
CA SER A 2 -1.93 26.23 19.06
C SER A 2 -1.58 24.75 18.93
N LEU A 3 -1.93 24.14 17.79
CA LEU A 3 -1.53 22.78 17.42
C LEU A 3 0.00 22.59 17.35
N MET A 4 0.78 23.67 17.35
CA MET A 4 2.24 23.65 17.19
C MET A 4 3.03 23.23 18.43
N GLN A 5 2.43 23.14 19.62
CA GLN A 5 3.16 22.77 20.85
C GLN A 5 3.27 21.26 21.09
N ASN A 6 2.56 20.41 20.34
CA ASN A 6 2.50 18.96 20.60
C ASN A 6 3.34 18.08 19.65
N THR A 7 4.12 18.65 18.73
CA THR A 7 4.98 17.84 17.84
C THR A 7 6.37 17.57 18.40
N SER A 8 6.74 18.20 19.52
CA SER A 8 8.04 18.03 20.18
C SER A 8 8.23 16.66 20.83
N GLU A 9 7.15 15.91 21.04
CA GLU A 9 7.16 14.59 21.70
C GLU A 9 7.18 13.43 20.69
N ILE A 10 6.97 13.69 19.39
CA ILE A 10 6.97 12.66 18.35
C ILE A 10 8.43 12.38 17.94
N SER A 11 9.04 11.38 18.57
CA SER A 11 10.40 10.96 18.25
C SER A 11 10.42 9.76 17.32
N LYS A 12 11.17 9.85 16.22
CA LYS A 12 11.35 8.75 15.27
C LYS A 12 12.17 7.62 15.91
N THR A 13 11.81 6.37 15.62
CA THR A 13 12.62 5.19 15.95
C THR A 13 13.61 4.88 14.83
N ASP A 14 14.60 4.04 15.11
CA ASP A 14 15.48 3.49 14.08
C ASP A 14 14.81 2.38 13.25
N GLN A 15 13.56 2.04 13.56
CA GLN A 15 12.79 1.02 12.87
C GLN A 15 12.04 1.63 11.68
N GLN A 16 12.06 0.90 10.57
CA GLN A 16 11.23 1.17 9.41
C GLN A 16 10.39 -0.05 9.11
N VAL A 17 9.16 0.20 8.67
CA VAL A 17 8.26 -0.84 8.16
C VAL A 17 7.97 -0.56 6.69
N TYR A 18 7.54 -1.58 5.98
CA TYR A 18 7.06 -1.44 4.61
C TYR A 18 5.54 -1.51 4.59
N SER A 19 4.90 -0.39 4.26
CA SER A 19 3.46 -0.25 4.17
C SER A 19 3.02 -0.47 2.73
N ILE A 20 2.00 -1.31 2.53
CA ILE A 20 1.35 -1.53 1.24
C ILE A 20 -0.08 -1.03 1.35
N THR A 21 -0.46 -0.15 0.44
CA THR A 21 -1.84 0.32 0.28
C THR A 21 -2.45 -0.31 -0.98
N LEU A 22 -3.62 -0.90 -0.82
CA LEU A 22 -4.47 -1.38 -1.90
C LEU A 22 -5.68 -0.46 -2.01
N VAL A 23 -5.90 0.12 -3.18
CA VAL A 23 -7.09 0.92 -3.49
C VAL A 23 -7.85 0.28 -4.64
N ARG A 24 -9.08 -0.19 -4.39
CA ARG A 24 -10.00 -0.64 -5.44
C ARG A 24 -11.07 0.42 -5.71
N LYS A 25 -11.21 0.78 -6.99
CA LYS A 25 -12.26 1.64 -7.51
C LYS A 25 -13.15 0.83 -8.45
N SER A 26 -14.44 0.91 -8.24
CA SER A 26 -15.48 0.24 -9.02
C SER A 26 -16.61 1.23 -9.28
N PRO A 27 -17.28 1.19 -10.44
CA PRO A 27 -18.45 2.03 -10.69
C PRO A 27 -19.65 1.66 -9.79
N ASP A 28 -19.78 0.37 -9.45
CA ASP A 28 -20.97 -0.16 -8.78
C ASP A 28 -20.75 -0.45 -7.28
N LEU A 29 -19.50 -0.34 -6.80
CA LEU A 29 -19.15 -0.61 -5.42
C LEU A 29 -18.42 0.59 -4.80
N PRO A 30 -18.60 0.85 -3.49
CA PRO A 30 -17.79 1.83 -2.77
C PRO A 30 -16.30 1.57 -2.96
N MET A 31 -15.53 2.65 -2.94
CA MET A 31 -14.07 2.57 -2.92
C MET A 31 -13.62 1.74 -1.70
N TYR A 32 -12.76 0.76 -1.95
CA TYR A 32 -12.16 -0.07 -0.92
C TYR A 32 -10.69 0.32 -0.76
N ILE A 33 -10.26 0.53 0.48
CA ILE A 33 -8.88 0.85 0.83
C ILE A 33 -8.45 -0.11 1.93
N ASP A 34 -7.28 -0.71 1.77
CA ASP A 34 -6.67 -1.58 2.76
C ASP A 34 -5.18 -1.29 2.88
N ASN A 35 -4.65 -1.41 4.10
CA ASN A 35 -3.26 -1.16 4.41
C ASN A 35 -2.66 -2.38 5.10
N MET A 36 -1.52 -2.85 4.60
CA MET A 36 -0.82 -4.02 5.09
C MET A 36 0.62 -3.64 5.41
N ILE A 37 1.06 -3.93 6.64
CA ILE A 37 2.39 -3.58 7.13
C ILE A 37 3.28 -4.82 7.16
N TYR A 38 4.51 -4.67 6.68
CA TYR A 38 5.53 -5.71 6.61
C TYR A 38 6.83 -5.23 7.26
N GLU A 39 7.60 -6.16 7.80
CA GLU A 39 8.88 -5.86 8.48
C GLU A 39 9.97 -5.37 7.50
N SER A 40 9.83 -5.62 6.20
CA SER A 40 10.82 -5.22 5.19
C SER A 40 10.20 -5.05 3.80
N ALA A 41 10.83 -4.21 2.98
CA ALA A 41 10.47 -4.03 1.57
C ALA A 41 10.48 -5.35 0.79
N GLN A 42 11.49 -6.20 1.01
CA GLN A 42 11.58 -7.50 0.34
C GLN A 42 10.36 -8.40 0.63
N SER A 43 9.93 -8.46 1.90
CA SER A 43 8.75 -9.24 2.27
C SER A 43 7.45 -8.65 1.70
N GLY A 44 7.33 -7.33 1.69
CA GLY A 44 6.20 -6.61 1.12
C GLY A 44 6.10 -6.78 -0.41
N GLN A 45 7.16 -6.48 -1.15
CA GLN A 45 7.21 -6.66 -2.62
C GLN A 45 6.92 -8.11 -3.04
N LYS A 46 7.40 -9.10 -2.27
CA LYS A 46 7.06 -10.52 -2.48
C LYS A 46 5.57 -10.78 -2.31
N PHE A 47 4.94 -10.16 -1.31
CA PHE A 47 3.50 -10.23 -1.14
C PHE A 47 2.74 -9.53 -2.29
N MET A 48 3.15 -8.32 -2.68
CA MET A 48 2.56 -7.58 -3.81
C MET A 48 2.55 -8.42 -5.09
N THR A 49 3.67 -9.06 -5.41
CA THR A 49 3.79 -9.95 -6.58
C THR A 49 2.80 -11.11 -6.52
N LYS A 50 2.63 -11.74 -5.35
CA LYS A 50 1.64 -12.82 -5.16
C LYS A 50 0.21 -12.33 -5.30
N LEU A 51 -0.07 -11.14 -4.78
CA LEU A 51 -1.38 -10.52 -4.83
C LEU A 51 -1.76 -10.15 -6.27
N VAL A 52 -0.82 -9.55 -7.01
CA VAL A 52 -0.94 -9.28 -8.45
C VAL A 52 -1.25 -10.58 -9.20
N ALA A 53 -0.48 -11.65 -8.97
CA ALA A 53 -0.74 -12.95 -9.59
C ALA A 53 -2.10 -13.57 -9.21
N ALA A 54 -2.65 -13.27 -8.04
CA ALA A 54 -4.01 -13.66 -7.67
C ALA A 54 -5.06 -12.86 -8.46
N PHE A 55 -4.89 -11.54 -8.58
CA PHE A 55 -5.77 -10.70 -9.39
C PHE A 55 -5.70 -11.02 -10.89
N SER A 56 -4.52 -11.33 -11.42
CA SER A 56 -4.38 -11.76 -12.82
C SER A 56 -5.14 -13.05 -13.10
N ARG A 57 -5.14 -14.01 -12.15
CA ARG A 57 -5.99 -15.22 -12.23
C ARG A 57 -7.48 -14.92 -12.12
N ALA A 58 -7.86 -13.84 -11.47
CA ALA A 58 -9.24 -13.34 -11.40
C ALA A 58 -9.66 -12.50 -12.62
N GLY A 59 -8.79 -12.37 -13.64
CA GLY A 59 -9.11 -11.68 -14.90
C GLY A 59 -8.71 -10.21 -14.95
N TYR A 60 -7.97 -9.71 -13.95
CA TYR A 60 -7.35 -8.39 -14.05
C TYR A 60 -6.11 -8.47 -14.95
N ARG A 61 -5.86 -7.40 -15.70
CA ARG A 61 -4.61 -7.17 -16.43
C ARG A 61 -3.73 -6.30 -15.56
N ASP A 62 -2.51 -6.76 -15.30
CA ASP A 62 -1.51 -6.04 -14.54
C ASP A 62 -0.65 -5.14 -15.42
N SER A 63 -0.30 -3.99 -14.87
CA SER A 63 0.70 -3.06 -15.38
C SER A 63 1.62 -2.74 -14.22
N LYS A 64 2.81 -3.32 -14.25
CA LYS A 64 3.87 -2.98 -13.30
C LYS A 64 4.45 -1.62 -13.67
N VAL A 65 4.35 -0.66 -12.76
CA VAL A 65 4.94 0.68 -12.92
C VAL A 65 6.39 0.64 -12.41
N ASP A 66 6.58 0.10 -11.21
CA ASP A 66 7.88 -0.19 -10.61
C ASP A 66 7.77 -1.35 -9.59
N ASP A 67 8.80 -1.61 -8.79
CA ASP A 67 8.79 -2.70 -7.81
C ASP A 67 7.78 -2.47 -6.67
N ASP A 68 7.45 -1.21 -6.39
CA ASP A 68 6.57 -0.77 -5.31
C ASP A 68 5.19 -0.35 -5.84
N HIS A 69 4.94 -0.34 -7.15
CA HIS A 69 3.68 0.12 -7.74
C HIS A 69 3.15 -0.80 -8.85
N TYR A 70 1.91 -1.24 -8.68
CA TYR A 70 1.14 -1.98 -9.67
C TYR A 70 -0.22 -1.35 -9.90
N GLU A 71 -0.62 -1.30 -11.17
CA GLU A 71 -1.98 -0.98 -11.58
C GLU A 71 -2.62 -2.22 -12.19
N LEU A 72 -3.85 -2.51 -11.78
CA LEU A 72 -4.60 -3.71 -12.16
C LEU A 72 -5.98 -3.29 -12.66
N THR A 73 -6.43 -3.82 -13.79
CA THR A 73 -7.80 -3.54 -14.26
C THR A 73 -8.43 -4.70 -15.02
N ASN A 74 -9.74 -4.88 -14.83
CA ASN A 74 -10.54 -5.82 -15.63
C ASN A 74 -11.50 -5.08 -16.60
N GLY A 75 -11.31 -3.78 -16.82
CA GLY A 75 -12.15 -2.92 -17.66
C GLY A 75 -13.27 -2.20 -16.91
N LEU A 76 -13.80 -2.78 -15.83
CA LEU A 76 -14.79 -2.15 -14.96
C LEU A 76 -14.14 -1.63 -13.68
N ASP A 77 -13.41 -2.51 -13.00
CA ASP A 77 -12.69 -2.21 -11.79
C ASP A 77 -11.24 -1.82 -12.08
N LYS A 78 -10.70 -0.97 -11.20
CA LYS A 78 -9.30 -0.61 -11.14
C LYS A 78 -8.79 -0.83 -9.73
N ILE A 79 -7.64 -1.48 -9.61
CA ILE A 79 -6.92 -1.68 -8.35
C ILE A 79 -5.55 -1.05 -8.50
N SER A 80 -5.21 -0.14 -7.59
CA SER A 80 -3.87 0.41 -7.44
C SER A 80 -3.25 -0.23 -6.20
N LEU A 81 -2.03 -0.73 -6.32
CA LEU A 81 -1.26 -1.34 -5.25
C LEU A 81 0.07 -0.59 -5.14
N SER A 82 0.25 0.12 -4.05
CA SER A 82 1.44 0.96 -3.80
C SER A 82 2.12 0.54 -2.51
N GLY A 83 3.44 0.43 -2.52
CA GLY A 83 4.25 0.14 -1.35
C GLY A 83 5.21 1.27 -1.03
N LYS A 84 5.56 1.41 0.25
CA LYS A 84 6.45 2.47 0.72
C LYS A 84 7.11 2.08 2.04
N LEU A 85 8.38 2.45 2.21
CA LEU A 85 9.03 2.42 3.53
C LEU A 85 8.52 3.59 4.38
N GLU A 86 8.04 3.27 5.58
CA GLU A 86 7.52 4.23 6.55
C GLU A 86 8.31 4.13 7.84
N ASP A 87 8.56 5.30 8.43
CA ASP A 87 9.23 5.42 9.71
C ASP A 87 8.27 5.08 10.83
N VAL A 88 8.74 4.31 11.82
CA VAL A 88 7.98 4.08 13.04
C VAL A 88 8.32 5.18 14.04
N PHE A 89 7.30 5.83 14.60
CA PHE A 89 7.45 6.86 15.62
C PHE A 89 7.15 6.25 16.99
N LYS A 90 7.83 6.76 18.02
CA LYS A 90 7.54 6.44 19.41
C LYS A 90 6.25 7.15 19.82
N ASP A 91 5.50 6.46 20.68
CA ASP A 91 4.34 7.03 21.40
C ASP A 91 4.77 8.17 22.34
#